data_AF-A0A7Y8HKL6-F1
#
_entry.id   AF-A0A7Y8HKL6-F1
#
_cell.length_a   1.000
_cell.length_b   1.000
_cell.length_c   1.000
_cell.angle_alpha   90.00
_cell.angle_beta   90.00
_cell.angle_gamma   90.00
#
_symmetry.space_group_name_H-M   'P 1'
#
loop_
_entity.id
_entity.type
_entity.pdbx_description
1 polymer ?
#
loop_
_entity_poly.entity_id
_entity_poly.type
_entity_poly.pdbx_seq_one_letter_code
_entity_poly.pdbx_strand_id
1 'polypeptide(L)'
;MYKKYINSFYLFVLALSIGAVFCAGALSAPVIFTASNYTIIDIDRFNSGLIMSEIFRRLNYLLNFNAFLILLFEGWNYLTFKRDKIILISSFITVCCTLLFTLYYTPFILESLLLGANKILTPQFEGMHKGSEIAFKLLFISLAVLFVKKVINYDKN
;
A
#
# COMPACT_ATOMS: atom_id res chain seq x y z
N MET A 1 24.72 -17.27 9.42
CA MET A 1 23.42 -17.72 9.96
C MET A 1 22.46 -16.55 10.19
N TYR A 2 22.81 -15.55 11.04
CA TYR A 2 21.93 -14.40 11.35
C TYR A 2 21.44 -13.59 10.12
N LYS A 3 22.33 -13.30 9.16
CA LYS A 3 21.96 -12.58 7.92
C LYS A 3 20.87 -13.28 7.10
N LYS A 4 20.83 -14.62 7.12
CA LYS A 4 19.84 -15.41 6.37
C LYS A 4 18.45 -15.23 6.98
N TYR A 5 18.33 -15.32 8.31
CA TYR A 5 17.06 -15.08 9.02
C TYR A 5 16.54 -13.66 8.82
N ILE A 6 17.43 -12.66 8.90
CA ILE A 6 17.10 -11.25 8.67
C ILE A 6 16.55 -11.04 7.24
N ASN A 7 17.19 -11.63 6.23
CA ASN A 7 16.71 -11.55 4.85
C ASN A 7 15.39 -12.31 4.64
N SER A 8 15.21 -13.49 5.24
CA SER A 8 13.95 -14.24 5.17
C SER A 8 12.80 -13.46 5.79
N PHE A 9 13.03 -12.84 6.95
CA PHE A 9 12.03 -11.99 7.60
C PHE A 9 11.66 -10.78 6.74
N TYR A 10 12.65 -10.13 6.14
CA TYR A 10 12.40 -9.01 5.21
C TYR A 10 11.55 -9.43 4.01
N LEU A 11 11.88 -10.56 3.36
CA LEU A 11 11.09 -11.12 2.26
C LEU A 11 9.67 -11.48 2.70
N PHE A 12 9.51 -12.00 3.92
CA PHE A 12 8.19 -12.30 4.49
C PHE A 12 7.33 -11.04 4.63
N VAL A 13 7.87 -9.95 5.16
CA VAL A 13 7.13 -8.69 5.31
C VAL A 13 6.77 -8.08 3.95
N LEU A 14 7.67 -8.15 2.97
CA LEU A 14 7.38 -7.73 1.59
C LEU A 14 6.22 -8.54 1.00
N ALA A 15 6.25 -9.87 1.09
CA ALA A 15 5.19 -10.74 0.59
C ALA A 15 3.86 -10.50 1.30
N LEU A 16 3.89 -10.33 2.63
CA LEU A 16 2.71 -10.01 3.43
C LEU A 16 2.08 -8.68 2.97
N SER A 17 2.91 -7.66 2.72
CA SER A 17 2.44 -6.36 2.25
C SER A 17 1.83 -6.43 0.86
N ILE A 18 2.42 -7.20 -0.06
CA ILE A 18 1.87 -7.44 -1.41
C ILE A 18 0.49 -8.10 -1.30
N GLY A 19 0.38 -9.18 -0.50
CA GLY A 19 -0.88 -9.88 -0.28
C GLY A 19 -1.95 -8.97 0.32
N ALA A 20 -1.59 -8.16 1.31
CA ALA A 20 -2.52 -7.22 1.95
C ALA A 20 -3.02 -6.14 0.97
N VAL A 21 -2.13 -5.57 0.15
CA VAL A 21 -2.48 -4.60 -0.90
C VAL A 21 -3.41 -5.22 -1.94
N PHE A 22 -3.09 -6.44 -2.38
CA PHE A 22 -3.93 -7.19 -3.32
C PHE A 22 -5.32 -7.48 -2.76
N CYS A 23 -5.40 -8.01 -1.54
CA CYS A 23 -6.67 -8.31 -0.88
C CYS A 23 -7.51 -7.06 -0.63
N ALA A 24 -6.90 -5.94 -0.24
CA ALA A 24 -7.63 -4.68 -0.08
C ALA A 24 -8.17 -4.18 -1.43
N GLY A 25 -7.32 -4.07 -2.44
CA GLY A 25 -7.70 -3.48 -3.73
C GLY A 25 -8.58 -4.37 -4.61
N ALA A 26 -8.15 -5.61 -4.87
CA ALA A 26 -8.79 -6.47 -5.86
C ALA A 26 -9.95 -7.30 -5.28
N LEU A 27 -9.93 -7.61 -3.97
CA LEU A 27 -10.93 -8.47 -3.35
C LEU A 27 -11.93 -7.67 -2.51
N SER A 28 -11.43 -6.84 -1.59
CA SER A 28 -12.30 -6.15 -0.61
C SER A 28 -13.10 -5.01 -1.24
N ALA A 29 -12.46 -4.18 -2.08
CA ALA A 29 -13.13 -3.06 -2.73
C ALA A 29 -14.40 -3.44 -3.52
N PRO A 30 -14.37 -4.41 -4.47
CA PRO A 30 -15.58 -4.74 -5.22
C PRO A 30 -16.68 -5.30 -4.32
N VAL A 31 -16.35 -6.11 -3.33
CA VAL A 31 -17.33 -6.70 -2.39
C VAL A 31 -17.99 -5.60 -1.55
N ILE A 32 -17.22 -4.62 -1.06
CA ILE A 32 -17.76 -3.53 -0.22
C ILE A 32 -18.64 -2.57 -1.02
N PHE A 33 -18.25 -2.25 -2.26
CA PHE A 33 -19.04 -1.35 -3.13
C PHE A 33 -20.24 -2.04 -3.78
N THR A 34 -20.34 -3.37 -3.72
CA THR A 34 -21.51 -4.14 -4.17
C THR A 34 -22.22 -4.85 -3.02
N ALA A 35 -21.96 -4.45 -1.78
CA ALA A 35 -22.45 -5.12 -0.58
C ALA A 35 -23.99 -5.17 -0.49
N SER A 36 -24.70 -4.21 -1.09
CA SER A 36 -26.16 -4.22 -1.20
C SER A 36 -26.71 -5.46 -1.91
N ASN A 37 -25.96 -6.07 -2.82
CA ASN A 37 -26.37 -7.30 -3.50
C ASN A 37 -26.34 -8.54 -2.59
N TYR A 38 -25.62 -8.47 -1.48
CA TYR A 38 -25.36 -9.60 -0.58
C TYR A 38 -25.99 -9.42 0.80
N THR A 39 -26.59 -8.27 1.07
CA THR A 39 -27.13 -7.90 2.37
C THR A 39 -28.59 -7.49 2.25
N ILE A 40 -29.36 -7.71 3.32
CA ILE A 40 -30.78 -7.33 3.39
C ILE A 40 -30.92 -5.80 3.55
N ILE A 41 -29.85 -5.13 3.99
CA ILE A 41 -29.80 -3.70 4.26
C ILE A 41 -29.11 -3.03 3.07
N ASP A 42 -29.76 -2.05 2.45
CA ASP A 42 -29.12 -1.26 1.40
C ASP A 42 -27.99 -0.40 1.99
N ILE A 43 -26.76 -0.75 1.61
CA ILE A 43 -25.57 0.04 1.95
C ILE A 43 -25.33 1.04 0.82
N ASP A 44 -25.58 2.32 1.11
CA ASP A 44 -25.26 3.38 0.16
C ASP A 44 -23.77 3.46 -0.13
N ARG A 45 -23.42 3.94 -1.33
CA ARG A 45 -22.04 4.06 -1.81
C ARG A 45 -21.17 4.92 -0.90
N PHE A 46 -21.74 5.91 -0.24
CA PHE A 46 -21.05 6.72 0.77
C PHE A 46 -20.62 5.88 1.98
N ASN A 47 -21.51 5.04 2.50
CA ASN A 47 -21.22 4.15 3.63
C ASN A 47 -20.18 3.10 3.26
N SER A 48 -20.25 2.54 2.04
CA SER A 48 -19.19 1.68 1.50
C SER A 48 -17.83 2.39 1.46
N GLY A 49 -17.80 3.67 1.08
CA GLY A 49 -16.59 4.49 1.08
C GLY A 49 -15.98 4.68 2.48
N LEU A 50 -16.82 4.88 3.50
CA LEU A 50 -16.38 4.96 4.90
C LEU A 50 -15.74 3.64 5.37
N ILE A 51 -16.41 2.51 5.10
CA ILE A 51 -15.90 1.18 5.46
C ILE A 51 -14.56 0.90 4.76
N MET A 52 -14.46 1.19 3.46
CA MET A 52 -13.25 0.99 2.69
C MET A 52 -12.09 1.86 3.19
N SER A 53 -12.36 3.12 3.52
CA SER A 53 -11.35 4.04 4.06
C SER A 53 -10.82 3.59 5.41
N GLU A 54 -11.66 2.99 6.25
CA GLU A 54 -11.24 2.39 7.52
C GLU A 54 -10.35 1.16 7.33
N ILE A 55 -10.64 0.31 6.35
CA ILE A 55 -9.76 -0.82 5.99
C ILE A 55 -8.39 -0.30 5.55
N PHE A 56 -8.35 0.73 4.69
CA PHE A 56 -7.10 1.35 4.29
C PHE A 56 -6.36 1.99 5.46
N ARG A 57 -7.06 2.68 6.37
CA ARG A 57 -6.44 3.25 7.59
C ARG A 57 -5.76 2.17 8.43
N ARG A 58 -6.36 0.98 8.56
CA ARG A 58 -5.73 -0.16 9.27
C ARG A 58 -4.57 -0.77 8.48
N LEU A 59 -4.71 -0.89 7.16
CA LEU A 59 -3.64 -1.36 6.27
C LEU A 59 -2.40 -0.45 6.34
N ASN A 60 -2.59 0.86 6.53
CA ASN A 60 -1.51 1.84 6.59
C ASN A 60 -0.50 1.54 7.70
N TYR A 61 -0.89 0.91 8.81
CA TYR A 61 0.07 0.49 9.84
C TYR A 61 1.08 -0.53 9.30
N LEU A 62 0.61 -1.54 8.57
CA LEU A 62 1.46 -2.53 7.92
C LEU A 62 2.35 -1.89 6.85
N LEU A 63 1.77 -1.02 6.01
CA LEU A 63 2.52 -0.36 4.94
C LEU A 63 3.60 0.56 5.49
N ASN A 64 3.31 1.37 6.52
CA ASN A 64 4.29 2.24 7.15
C ASN A 64 5.41 1.44 7.83
N PHE A 65 5.07 0.34 8.50
CA PHE A 65 6.07 -0.57 9.05
C PHE A 65 6.97 -1.15 7.96
N ASN A 66 6.39 -1.59 6.84
CA ASN A 66 7.15 -2.10 5.70
C ASN A 66 8.03 -1.02 5.05
N ALA A 67 7.53 0.21 4.86
CA ALA A 67 8.31 1.32 4.32
C ALA A 67 9.51 1.67 5.23
N PHE A 68 9.31 1.65 6.55
CA PHE A 68 10.41 1.81 7.51
C PHE A 68 11.46 0.70 7.38
N LEU A 69 11.05 -0.57 7.26
CA LEU A 69 11.97 -1.68 7.04
C LEU A 69 12.73 -1.56 5.72
N ILE A 70 12.06 -1.18 4.63
CA ILE A 70 12.71 -0.94 3.32
C ILE A 70 13.77 0.16 3.44
N LEU A 71 13.46 1.27 4.10
CA LEU A 71 14.43 2.36 4.32
C LEU A 71 15.66 1.89 5.11
N LEU A 72 15.46 1.11 6.17
CA LEU A 72 16.58 0.57 6.95
C LEU A 72 17.43 -0.41 6.14
N PHE A 73 16.79 -1.40 5.51
CA PHE A 73 17.50 -2.47 4.80
C PHE A 73 18.17 -1.98 3.53
N GLU A 74 17.45 -1.26 2.67
CA GLU A 74 18.01 -0.78 1.42
C GLU A 74 18.92 0.43 1.63
N GLY A 75 18.63 1.28 2.61
CA GLY A 75 19.56 2.34 3.02
C GLY A 75 20.91 1.79 3.45
N TRP A 76 20.91 0.72 4.28
CA TRP A 76 22.15 0.05 4.68
C TRP A 76 22.87 -0.64 3.51
N ASN A 77 22.12 -1.35 2.65
CA ASN A 77 22.71 -2.01 1.47
C ASN A 77 23.32 -1.00 0.48
N TYR A 78 22.72 0.19 0.34
CA TYR A 78 23.24 1.26 -0.49
C TYR A 78 24.57 1.82 0.05
N LEU A 79 24.67 2.04 1.36
CA LEU A 79 25.90 2.50 2.03
C LEU A 79 27.04 1.47 1.94
N THR A 80 26.71 0.18 1.84
CA THR A 80 27.68 -0.92 1.71
C THR A 80 28.02 -1.28 0.25
N PHE A 81 27.70 -0.38 -0.70
CA PHE A 81 28.03 -0.50 -2.14
C PHE A 81 27.41 -1.70 -2.88
N LYS A 82 26.39 -2.36 -2.33
CA LYS A 82 25.60 -3.39 -3.04
C LYS A 82 24.55 -2.72 -3.93
N ARG A 83 24.97 -2.26 -5.11
CA ARG A 83 24.18 -1.36 -5.98
C ARG A 83 23.44 -2.10 -7.09
N ASP A 84 22.32 -2.74 -6.76
CA ASP A 84 21.33 -3.14 -7.78
C ASP A 84 20.38 -1.96 -8.03
N LYS A 85 20.45 -1.37 -9.24
CA LYS A 85 19.65 -0.21 -9.63
C LYS A 85 18.15 -0.49 -9.55
N ILE A 86 17.72 -1.71 -9.85
CA ILE A 86 16.30 -2.07 -9.88
C ILE A 86 15.77 -2.14 -8.44
N ILE A 87 16.53 -2.71 -7.52
CA ILE A 87 16.19 -2.73 -6.08
C ILE A 87 16.11 -1.31 -5.54
N LEU A 88 17.05 -0.43 -5.90
CA LEU A 88 17.05 0.96 -5.43
C LEU A 88 15.84 1.74 -5.94
N ILE A 89 15.55 1.66 -7.24
CA ILE A 89 14.41 2.39 -7.84
C ILE A 89 13.08 1.86 -7.31
N SER A 90 12.92 0.53 -7.25
CA SER A 90 11.68 -0.08 -6.76
C SER A 90 11.44 0.22 -5.27
N SER A 91 12.47 0.11 -4.42
CA SER A 91 12.37 0.49 -3.00
C SER A 91 12.03 1.96 -2.80
N PHE A 92 12.65 2.86 -3.57
CA PHE A 92 12.33 4.29 -3.53
C PHE A 92 10.87 4.56 -3.90
N ILE A 93 10.39 4.00 -5.02
CA ILE A 93 9.00 4.15 -5.45
C ILE A 93 8.05 3.58 -4.40
N THR A 94 8.33 2.38 -3.87
CA THR A 94 7.51 1.76 -2.83
C THR A 94 7.39 2.65 -1.59
N VAL A 95 8.50 3.20 -1.09
CA VAL A 95 8.48 4.08 0.09
C VAL A 95 7.71 5.37 -0.23
N CYS A 96 8.01 6.04 -1.34
CA CYS A 96 7.32 7.27 -1.74
C CYS A 96 5.81 7.06 -1.91
N CYS A 97 5.39 6.03 -2.64
CA CYS A 97 3.97 5.71 -2.82
C CYS A 97 3.31 5.32 -1.50
N THR A 98 4.01 4.61 -0.61
CA THR A 98 3.49 4.28 0.72
C THR A 98 3.24 5.54 1.54
N LEU A 99 4.22 6.44 1.63
CA LEU A 99 4.08 7.68 2.41
C LEU A 99 3.00 8.59 1.81
N LEU A 100 2.92 8.71 0.49
CA LEU A 100 1.84 9.44 -0.18
C LEU A 100 0.47 8.82 0.13
N PHE A 101 0.33 7.50 0.02
CA PHE A 101 -0.94 6.83 0.27
C PHE A 101 -1.36 6.96 1.74
N THR A 102 -0.45 6.72 2.68
CA THR A 102 -0.74 6.64 4.11
C THR A 102 -0.85 7.99 4.79
N LEU A 103 0.02 8.95 4.46
CA LEU A 103 0.14 10.23 5.16
C LEU A 103 -0.54 11.40 4.42
N TYR A 104 -0.82 11.24 3.12
CA TYR A 104 -1.42 12.31 2.32
C TYR A 104 -2.83 11.94 1.83
N TYR A 105 -2.97 10.86 1.07
CA TYR A 105 -4.27 10.52 0.47
C TYR A 105 -5.29 9.96 1.45
N THR A 106 -4.92 8.96 2.26
CA THR A 106 -5.85 8.33 3.22
C THR A 106 -6.46 9.33 4.20
N PRO A 107 -5.68 10.19 4.90
CA PRO A 107 -6.28 11.14 5.85
C PRO A 107 -7.20 12.14 5.13
N PHE A 108 -6.79 12.66 3.97
CA PHE A 108 -7.63 13.59 3.20
C PHE A 108 -8.97 12.96 2.80
N ILE A 109 -8.96 11.72 2.31
CA ILE A 109 -10.19 11.01 1.89
C ILE A 109 -11.09 10.78 3.11
N LEU A 110 -10.53 10.32 4.21
CA LEU A 110 -11.27 10.00 5.42
C LEU A 110 -11.89 11.25 6.05
N GLU A 111 -11.13 12.34 6.17
CA GLU A 111 -11.65 13.64 6.63
C GLU A 111 -12.75 14.16 5.72
N SER A 112 -12.57 14.06 4.40
CA SER A 112 -13.59 14.49 3.44
C SER A 112 -14.88 13.68 3.54
N LEU A 113 -14.80 12.38 3.82
CA LEU A 113 -15.96 11.53 4.07
C LEU A 113 -16.64 11.88 5.39
N LEU A 114 -15.89 12.13 6.47
CA LEU A 114 -16.46 12.51 7.77
C LEU A 114 -17.19 13.86 7.75
N LEU A 115 -16.79 14.78 6.87
CA LEU A 115 -17.45 16.07 6.67
C LEU A 115 -18.78 15.96 5.89
N GLY A 116 -19.13 14.77 5.41
CA GLY A 116 -20.41 14.45 4.78
C GLY A 116 -20.39 14.45 3.25
N ALA A 117 -21.49 13.94 2.66
CA ALA A 117 -21.61 13.63 1.23
C ALA A 117 -21.40 14.84 0.29
N ASN A 118 -21.60 16.08 0.77
CA ASN A 118 -21.41 17.26 -0.06
C ASN A 118 -19.93 17.54 -0.40
N LYS A 119 -18.99 17.10 0.44
CA LYS A 119 -17.55 17.33 0.22
C LYS A 119 -16.93 16.37 -0.81
N ILE A 120 -17.54 15.19 -1.01
CA ILE A 120 -17.06 14.20 -1.98
C ILE A 120 -17.50 14.50 -3.43
N LEU A 121 -18.42 15.44 -3.63
CA LEU A 121 -18.87 15.89 -4.96
C LEU A 121 -17.96 16.95 -5.57
N THR A 122 -16.84 17.26 -4.92
CA THR A 122 -15.92 18.31 -5.38
C THR A 122 -14.89 17.76 -6.38
N PRO A 123 -14.48 18.55 -7.40
CA PRO A 123 -13.40 18.16 -8.30
C PRO A 123 -12.08 17.85 -7.57
N GLN A 124 -11.85 18.51 -6.43
CA GLN A 124 -10.71 18.25 -5.58
C GLN A 124 -10.74 16.85 -4.99
N PHE A 125 -11.89 16.41 -4.47
CA PHE A 125 -12.03 15.06 -3.93
C PHE A 125 -11.82 14.01 -5.02
N GLU A 126 -12.43 14.20 -6.20
CA GLU A 126 -12.26 13.29 -7.34
C GLU A 126 -10.78 13.16 -7.74
N GLY A 127 -10.06 14.28 -7.82
CA GLY A 127 -8.63 14.30 -8.11
C GLY A 127 -7.79 13.55 -7.06
N MET A 128 -8.08 13.76 -5.78
CA MET A 128 -7.38 13.08 -4.68
C MET A 128 -7.70 11.59 -4.63
N HIS A 129 -8.96 11.20 -4.85
CA HIS A 129 -9.38 9.81 -4.89
C HIS A 129 -8.69 9.06 -6.03
N LYS A 130 -8.75 9.60 -7.25
CA LYS A 130 -8.09 9.01 -8.43
C LYS A 130 -6.57 8.97 -8.27
N GLY A 131 -5.96 10.02 -7.70
CA GLY A 131 -4.54 10.04 -7.37
C GLY A 131 -4.15 8.93 -6.39
N SER A 132 -4.97 8.70 -5.37
CA SER A 132 -4.76 7.63 -4.39
C SER A 132 -4.80 6.24 -5.04
N GLU A 133 -5.73 6.00 -5.97
CA GLU A 133 -5.83 4.73 -6.69
C GLU A 133 -4.59 4.46 -7.54
N ILE A 134 -4.07 5.48 -8.22
CA ILE A 134 -2.85 5.38 -9.04
C ILE A 134 -1.65 5.09 -8.14
N ALA A 135 -1.50 5.83 -7.04
CA ALA A 135 -0.43 5.60 -6.07
C ALA A 135 -0.50 4.17 -5.49
N PHE A 136 -1.69 3.66 -5.19
CA PHE A 136 -1.88 2.31 -4.66
C PHE A 136 -1.54 1.22 -5.68
N LYS A 137 -1.89 1.41 -6.96
CA LYS A 137 -1.50 0.49 -8.05
C LYS A 137 0.02 0.50 -8.28
N LEU A 138 0.65 1.67 -8.28
CA LEU A 138 2.11 1.80 -8.39
C LEU A 138 2.82 1.19 -7.18
N LEU A 139 2.27 1.34 -5.98
CA LEU A 139 2.75 0.68 -4.77
C LEU A 139 2.76 -0.85 -4.95
N PHE A 140 1.66 -1.43 -5.42
CA PHE A 140 1.56 -2.86 -5.66
C PHE A 140 2.63 -3.36 -6.65
N ILE A 141 2.77 -2.69 -7.79
CA ILE A 141 3.72 -3.08 -8.84
C ILE A 141 5.16 -2.94 -8.34
N SER A 142 5.49 -1.83 -7.68
CA SER A 142 6.85 -1.60 -7.15
C SER A 142 7.22 -2.61 -6.06
N LEU A 143 6.29 -2.95 -5.16
CA LEU A 143 6.48 -3.99 -4.16
C LEU A 143 6.74 -5.36 -4.82
N ALA A 144 5.96 -5.74 -5.82
CA ALA A 144 6.13 -7.00 -6.53
C ALA A 144 7.49 -7.07 -7.23
N VAL A 145 7.91 -6.00 -7.91
CA VAL A 145 9.23 -5.92 -8.56
C VAL A 145 10.36 -6.02 -7.52
N LEU A 146 10.25 -5.30 -6.41
CA LEU A 146 11.23 -5.33 -5.32
C LEU A 146 11.36 -6.74 -4.73
N PHE A 147 10.23 -7.38 -4.44
CA PHE A 147 10.19 -8.73 -3.92
C PHE A 147 10.83 -9.74 -4.87
N VAL A 148 10.42 -9.77 -6.14
CA VAL A 148 10.97 -10.70 -7.14
C VAL A 148 12.48 -10.52 -7.29
N LYS A 149 12.96 -9.27 -7.35
CA LYS A 149 14.41 -9.01 -7.43
C LYS A 149 15.17 -9.45 -6.18
N LYS A 150 14.59 -9.26 -5.00
CA LYS A 150 15.20 -9.73 -3.75
C LYS A 150 15.25 -11.25 -3.66
N VAL A 151 14.23 -11.95 -4.12
CA VAL A 151 14.21 -13.41 -4.20
C VAL A 151 15.31 -13.90 -5.15
N ILE A 152 15.43 -13.33 -6.36
CA ILE A 152 16.49 -13.70 -7.31
C ILE A 152 17.90 -13.48 -6.74
N ASN A 153 18.08 -12.40 -5.98
CA ASN A 153 19.37 -12.07 -5.36
C ASN A 153 19.59 -12.76 -4.00
N TYR A 154 18.62 -13.56 -3.53
CA TYR A 154 18.70 -14.27 -2.26
C TYR A 154 19.76 -15.38 -2.30
N ASP A 155 19.84 -16.13 -3.40
CA ASP A 155 20.82 -17.22 -3.58
C ASP A 155 22.24 -16.74 -3.90
N LYS A 156 22.41 -15.45 -4.20
CA LYS A 156 23.71 -14.84 -4.57
C LYS A 156 24.49 -14.27 -3.38
N ASN A 157 23.97 -14.37 -2.15
CA ASN A 157 24.56 -13.81 -0.92
C ASN A 157 24.68 -14.86 0.19
#